data_AF-A0A8F5VMM5-F1
#
_entry.id   AF-A0A8F5VMM5-F1
#
_cell.length_a   1.000
_cell.length_b   1.000
_cell.length_c   1.000
_cell.angle_alpha   90.00
_cell.angle_beta   90.00
_cell.angle_gamma   90.00
#
_symmetry.space_group_name_H-M   'P 1'
#
loop_
_entity.id
_entity.type
_entity.pdbx_description
1 polymer ?
#
loop_
_entity_poly.entity_id
_entity_poly.type
_entity_poly.pdbx_seq_one_letter_code
_entity_poly.pdbx_strand_id
1 'polypeptide(L)'
;MRDRHTDEFDKRVDELKTKIKGLDQLKVRDDVFDEYTLLGLYKLLSKGWITAMGGPISTGKEANVYLADRNENLVAVKIYLTRTANFKKMQDYIAADRRFINIGKSRRDVIFAWTRKEFSNLKRAEDAGIPVPHPLIFDRNVLVMEYLGDEKGAFPQLRLAEFEDPQQTYDEILDYIRTLWKKAKLVHGDLSEYNILYGRGHSYLIDMGQAVTLDHPHAPGFLKRDLEQLNRFFHERCSTHEVSEILEELCGSSPR
;
A
#
# COMPACT_ATOMS: atom_id res chain seq x y z
N MET A 1 -12.94 0.98 38.03
CA MET A 1 -13.68 2.17 37.53
C MET A 1 -13.40 2.26 36.03
N ARG A 2 -14.40 1.99 35.18
CA ARG A 2 -14.27 2.23 33.73
C ARG A 2 -14.24 3.74 33.51
N ASP A 3 -13.39 4.18 32.60
CA ASP A 3 -13.10 5.59 32.34
C ASP A 3 -14.28 6.24 31.58
N ARG A 4 -14.72 7.44 31.97
CA ARG A 4 -15.91 8.12 31.38
C ARG A 4 -15.76 8.36 29.87
N HIS A 5 -14.53 8.47 29.39
CA HIS A 5 -14.23 8.60 27.96
C HIS A 5 -14.53 7.32 27.17
N THR A 6 -14.44 6.14 27.81
CA THR A 6 -14.77 4.86 27.18
C THR A 6 -16.28 4.71 27.03
N ASP A 7 -17.07 5.10 28.05
CA ASP A 7 -18.53 4.99 28.02
C ASP A 7 -19.17 5.93 26.98
N GLU A 8 -18.62 7.13 26.76
CA GLU A 8 -19.11 8.05 25.72
C GLU A 8 -18.75 7.56 24.31
N PHE A 9 -17.60 6.90 24.18
CA PHE A 9 -17.12 6.30 22.94
C PHE A 9 -17.94 5.08 22.53
N ASP A 10 -18.18 4.16 23.47
CA ASP A 10 -19.01 2.96 23.28
C ASP A 10 -20.43 3.35 22.88
N LYS A 11 -21.00 4.36 23.55
CA LYS A 11 -22.33 4.89 23.23
C LYS A 11 -22.38 5.49 21.82
N ARG A 12 -21.32 6.18 21.41
CA ARG A 12 -21.21 6.74 20.05
C ARG A 12 -21.08 5.61 19.02
N VAL A 13 -20.30 4.57 19.29
CA VAL A 13 -20.19 3.38 18.42
C VAL A 13 -21.53 2.65 18.29
N ASP A 14 -22.30 2.49 19.37
CA ASP A 14 -23.60 1.81 19.32
C ASP A 14 -24.71 2.66 18.66
N GLU A 15 -24.71 3.98 18.87
CA GLU A 15 -25.56 4.91 18.12
C GLU A 15 -25.20 4.94 16.62
N LEU A 16 -23.92 4.73 16.30
CA LEU A 16 -23.44 4.61 14.93
C LEU A 16 -23.88 3.29 14.30
N LYS A 17 -23.82 2.16 15.01
CA LYS A 17 -24.33 0.86 14.54
C LYS A 17 -25.82 0.90 14.16
N THR A 18 -26.62 1.67 14.91
CA THR A 18 -28.08 1.77 14.69
C THR A 18 -28.48 2.70 13.56
N LYS A 19 -27.68 3.73 13.22
CA LYS A 19 -28.00 4.72 12.18
C LYS A 19 -27.66 4.28 10.75
N ILE A 20 -26.90 3.20 10.58
CA ILE A 20 -26.35 2.84 9.28
C ILE A 20 -27.15 1.68 8.68
N LYS A 21 -28.07 2.00 7.75
CA LYS A 21 -28.71 1.02 6.86
C LYS A 21 -27.70 0.28 5.96
N GLY A 22 -26.48 0.81 5.78
CA GLY A 22 -25.37 0.20 5.03
C GLY A 22 -24.40 -0.67 5.83
N LEU A 23 -24.52 -0.75 7.17
CA LEU A 23 -23.74 -1.70 7.98
C LEU A 23 -24.27 -3.11 7.77
N ASP A 24 -25.51 -3.29 7.30
CA ASP A 24 -26.05 -4.61 6.94
C ASP A 24 -25.23 -5.29 5.82
N GLN A 25 -24.54 -4.52 4.97
CA GLN A 25 -23.59 -5.05 3.98
C GLN A 25 -22.22 -5.38 4.60
N LEU A 26 -21.87 -4.76 5.73
CA LEU A 26 -20.69 -5.05 6.55
C LEU A 26 -20.94 -6.15 7.60
N LYS A 27 -22.22 -6.45 7.94
CA LYS A 27 -22.67 -7.42 8.95
C LYS A 27 -22.23 -8.86 8.70
N VAL A 28 -21.68 -9.18 7.53
CA VAL A 28 -21.06 -10.49 7.28
C VAL A 28 -19.78 -10.67 8.12
N ARG A 29 -19.26 -9.61 8.79
CA ARG A 29 -17.92 -9.63 9.41
C ARG A 29 -17.78 -8.86 10.73
N ASP A 30 -18.76 -8.93 11.63
CA ASP A 30 -18.62 -8.37 13.00
C ASP A 30 -17.38 -8.93 13.75
N ASP A 31 -16.84 -10.08 13.35
CA ASP A 31 -15.62 -10.68 13.91
C ASP A 31 -14.30 -10.25 13.24
N VAL A 32 -14.32 -9.52 12.13
CA VAL A 32 -13.11 -9.24 11.33
C VAL A 32 -12.54 -7.84 11.55
N PHE A 33 -13.38 -6.86 11.88
CA PHE A 33 -12.94 -5.47 12.05
C PHE A 33 -12.99 -5.05 13.52
N ASP A 34 -11.90 -4.44 13.99
CA ASP A 34 -11.89 -3.80 15.30
C ASP A 34 -12.66 -2.47 15.30
N GLU A 35 -12.95 -1.98 16.49
CA GLU A 35 -13.69 -0.74 16.73
C GLU A 35 -13.07 0.49 16.06
N TYR A 36 -11.74 0.59 16.01
CA TYR A 36 -11.05 1.71 15.38
C TYR A 36 -11.21 1.69 13.87
N THR A 37 -11.18 0.50 13.28
CA THR A 37 -11.45 0.27 11.87
C THR A 37 -12.87 0.70 11.52
N LEU A 38 -13.86 0.27 12.32
CA LEU A 38 -15.27 0.65 12.13
C LEU A 38 -15.46 2.16 12.19
N LEU A 39 -14.80 2.83 13.13
CA LEU A 39 -14.84 4.28 13.22
C LEU A 39 -14.16 4.99 12.04
N GLY A 40 -13.10 4.40 11.49
CA GLY A 40 -12.42 4.92 10.30
C GLY A 40 -13.32 4.83 9.07
N LEU A 41 -13.90 3.66 8.83
CA LEU A 41 -14.86 3.43 7.76
C LEU A 41 -16.08 4.33 7.89
N TYR A 42 -16.63 4.51 9.09
CA TYR A 42 -17.75 5.42 9.32
C TYR A 42 -17.41 6.86 8.93
N LYS A 43 -16.24 7.36 9.34
CA LYS A 43 -15.82 8.72 9.02
C LYS A 43 -15.63 8.91 7.51
N LEU A 44 -15.20 7.88 6.80
CA LEU A 44 -15.06 7.90 5.35
C LEU A 44 -16.43 7.86 4.64
N LEU A 45 -17.35 7.02 5.11
CA LEU A 45 -18.74 6.95 4.63
C LEU A 45 -19.49 8.27 4.82
N SER A 46 -19.46 8.82 6.04
CA SER A 46 -20.13 10.07 6.38
C SER A 46 -19.61 11.29 5.60
N LYS A 47 -18.37 11.24 5.12
CA LYS A 47 -17.77 12.27 4.28
C LYS A 47 -17.92 12.02 2.77
N GLY A 48 -18.58 10.93 2.36
CA GLY A 48 -18.77 10.57 0.96
C GLY A 48 -17.49 10.14 0.24
N TRP A 49 -16.46 9.72 0.98
CA TRP A 49 -15.27 9.09 0.38
C TRP A 49 -15.53 7.64 -0.03
N ILE A 50 -16.50 7.01 0.62
CA ILE A 50 -17.05 5.70 0.31
C ILE A 50 -18.57 5.85 0.38
N THR A 51 -19.31 5.19 -0.50
CA THR A 51 -20.77 5.13 -0.52
C THR A 51 -21.26 3.75 -0.08
N ALA A 52 -20.60 2.68 -0.57
CA ALA A 52 -20.90 1.30 -0.20
C ALA A 52 -19.63 0.44 -0.23
N MET A 53 -19.55 -0.56 0.65
CA MET A 53 -18.43 -1.52 0.67
C MET A 53 -18.81 -2.75 -0.16
N GLY A 54 -17.91 -3.16 -1.03
CA GLY A 54 -18.04 -4.36 -1.85
C GLY A 54 -17.26 -5.56 -1.28
N GLY A 55 -17.03 -6.55 -2.14
CA GLY A 55 -16.33 -7.78 -1.79
C GLY A 55 -14.81 -7.60 -1.57
N PRO A 56 -14.14 -8.60 -0.97
CA PRO A 56 -12.69 -8.59 -0.85
C PRO A 56 -12.03 -8.74 -2.22
N ILE A 57 -11.03 -7.89 -2.50
CA ILE A 57 -10.13 -8.00 -3.66
C ILE A 57 -8.93 -8.87 -3.29
N SER A 58 -8.37 -8.64 -2.11
CA SER A 58 -7.20 -9.37 -1.61
C SER A 58 -7.24 -9.50 -0.10
N THR A 59 -6.83 -10.66 0.41
CA THR A 59 -6.71 -10.92 1.85
C THR A 59 -5.28 -11.30 2.18
N GLY A 60 -4.67 -10.59 3.13
CA GLY A 60 -3.28 -10.77 3.50
C GLY A 60 -3.08 -10.85 5.01
N LYS A 61 -1.83 -11.15 5.41
CA LYS A 61 -1.46 -11.19 6.84
C LYS A 61 -1.44 -9.81 7.48
N GLU A 62 -1.11 -8.78 6.71
CA GLU A 62 -0.89 -7.41 7.21
C GLU A 62 -2.04 -6.46 6.88
N ALA A 63 -2.71 -6.67 5.75
CA ALA A 63 -3.85 -5.87 5.32
C ALA A 63 -4.80 -6.70 4.45
N ASN A 64 -6.07 -6.27 4.43
CA ASN A 64 -7.07 -6.73 3.46
C ASN A 64 -7.45 -5.55 2.56
N VAL A 65 -7.71 -5.83 1.29
CA VAL A 65 -8.16 -4.84 0.30
C VAL A 65 -9.57 -5.21 -0.14
N TYR A 66 -10.47 -4.24 -0.12
CA TYR A 66 -11.88 -4.40 -0.50
C TYR A 66 -12.20 -3.47 -1.65
N LEU A 67 -13.12 -3.91 -2.52
CA LEU A 67 -13.76 -3.02 -3.47
C LEU A 67 -14.75 -2.14 -2.72
N ALA A 68 -14.95 -0.90 -3.17
CA ALA A 68 -15.99 -0.03 -2.65
C ALA A 68 -16.46 0.96 -3.72
N ASP A 69 -17.70 1.43 -3.58
CA ASP A 69 -18.26 2.47 -4.43
C ASP A 69 -17.98 3.85 -3.84
N ARG A 70 -17.75 4.83 -4.70
CA ARG A 70 -17.68 6.26 -4.39
C ARG A 70 -18.38 7.04 -5.50
N ASN A 71 -19.64 7.37 -5.29
CA ASN A 71 -20.46 8.16 -6.23
C ASN A 71 -20.27 7.69 -7.70
N GLU A 72 -20.69 6.45 -7.98
CA GLU A 72 -20.63 5.79 -9.30
C GLU A 72 -19.23 5.39 -9.79
N ASN A 73 -18.16 5.70 -9.04
CA ASN A 73 -16.80 5.24 -9.33
C ASN A 73 -16.38 4.14 -8.36
N LEU A 74 -15.56 3.20 -8.83
CA LEU A 74 -14.96 2.17 -7.98
C LEU A 74 -13.67 2.68 -7.32
N VAL A 75 -13.48 2.34 -6.04
CA VAL A 75 -12.26 2.60 -5.28
C VAL A 75 -11.82 1.34 -4.54
N ALA A 76 -10.53 1.26 -4.23
CA ALA A 76 -9.96 0.22 -3.38
C ALA A 76 -9.80 0.74 -1.95
N VAL A 77 -10.27 -0.05 -0.98
CA VAL A 77 -10.17 0.24 0.45
C VAL A 77 -9.23 -0.76 1.09
N LYS A 78 -8.01 -0.32 1.40
CA LYS A 78 -7.00 -1.11 2.10
C LYS A 78 -7.11 -0.89 3.60
N ILE A 79 -7.31 -1.96 4.34
CA ILE A 79 -7.48 -1.98 5.79
C ILE A 79 -6.34 -2.77 6.41
N TYR A 80 -5.49 -2.09 7.16
CA TYR A 80 -4.40 -2.71 7.91
C TYR A 80 -4.91 -3.45 9.15
N LEU A 81 -4.50 -4.71 9.30
CA LEU A 81 -4.96 -5.59 10.37
C LEU A 81 -4.20 -5.32 11.67
N THR A 82 -4.92 -4.92 12.71
CA THR A 82 -4.29 -4.56 14.00
C THR A 82 -3.68 -5.72 14.75
N ARG A 83 -4.25 -6.92 14.62
CA ARG A 83 -3.84 -8.10 15.40
C ARG A 83 -2.70 -8.89 14.75
N THR A 84 -2.70 -9.01 13.42
CA THR A 84 -1.81 -9.92 12.68
C THR A 84 -0.67 -9.23 11.94
N ALA A 85 -0.72 -7.90 11.77
CA ALA A 85 0.38 -7.16 11.14
C ALA A 85 1.70 -7.38 11.88
N ASN A 86 2.79 -7.60 11.15
CA ASN A 86 4.11 -7.84 11.70
C ASN A 86 4.70 -6.53 12.27
N PHE A 87 4.33 -6.24 13.50
CA PHE A 87 4.66 -5.00 14.20
C PHE A 87 6.17 -4.74 14.28
N LYS A 88 6.98 -5.77 14.47
CA LYS A 88 8.44 -5.63 14.55
C LYS A 88 9.02 -5.17 13.21
N LYS A 89 8.62 -5.81 12.11
CA LYS A 89 9.02 -5.39 10.77
C LYS A 89 8.56 -3.96 10.50
N MET A 90 7.31 -3.61 10.81
CA MET A 90 6.82 -2.24 10.60
C MET A 90 7.60 -1.17 11.38
N GLN A 91 8.05 -1.49 12.60
CA GLN A 91 8.89 -0.58 13.36
C GLN A 91 10.23 -0.31 12.68
N ASP A 92 10.90 -1.34 12.15
CA ASP A 92 12.22 -1.18 11.51
C ASP A 92 12.14 -0.22 10.30
N TYR A 93 11.08 -0.33 9.50
CA TYR A 93 10.85 0.51 8.32
C TYR A 93 10.34 1.93 8.64
N ILE A 94 9.78 2.15 9.85
CA ILE A 94 9.38 3.49 10.32
C ILE A 94 10.52 4.18 11.06
N ALA A 95 11.35 3.45 11.81
CA ALA A 95 12.29 4.01 12.76
C ALA A 95 13.33 4.96 12.13
N ALA A 96 13.73 4.68 10.89
CA ALA A 96 14.68 5.53 10.15
C ALA A 96 14.00 6.66 9.35
N ASP A 97 12.67 6.73 9.33
CA ASP A 97 11.93 7.74 8.57
C ASP A 97 11.64 8.96 9.45
N ARG A 98 12.29 10.08 9.13
CA ARG A 98 12.20 11.34 9.90
C ARG A 98 10.78 11.89 10.02
N ARG A 99 9.87 11.52 9.12
CA ARG A 99 8.46 11.92 9.15
C ARG A 99 7.71 11.35 10.35
N PHE A 100 8.31 10.37 11.04
CA PHE A 100 7.63 9.52 12.01
C PHE A 100 8.32 9.41 13.38
N ILE A 101 9.28 10.32 13.67
CA ILE A 101 10.10 10.33 14.90
C ILE A 101 9.26 10.45 16.20
N ASN A 102 8.09 11.09 16.16
CA ASN A 102 7.27 11.42 17.33
C ASN A 102 5.99 10.58 17.49
N ILE A 103 6.00 9.32 17.06
CA ILE A 103 4.81 8.47 17.12
C ILE A 103 4.76 7.70 18.44
N GLY A 104 3.54 7.52 18.96
CA GLY A 104 3.31 6.67 20.13
C GLY A 104 3.84 5.26 19.90
N LYS A 105 4.28 4.60 20.98
CA LYS A 105 4.88 3.25 20.87
C LYS A 105 3.83 2.13 20.79
N SER A 106 2.53 2.47 20.83
CA SER A 106 1.49 1.45 20.80
C SER A 106 1.35 0.83 19.42
N ARG A 107 0.86 -0.41 19.37
CA ARG A 107 0.61 -1.12 18.11
C ARG A 107 -0.26 -0.32 17.14
N ARG A 108 -1.27 0.36 17.68
CA ARG A 108 -2.21 1.17 16.90
C ARG A 108 -1.53 2.40 16.29
N ASP A 109 -0.72 3.10 17.08
CA ASP A 109 -0.04 4.31 16.62
C ASP A 109 0.90 4.00 15.44
N VAL A 110 1.63 2.88 15.54
CA VAL A 110 2.51 2.40 14.46
C VAL A 110 1.70 2.02 13.22
N ILE A 111 0.55 1.37 13.37
CA ILE A 111 -0.29 1.01 12.22
C ILE A 111 -0.87 2.25 11.54
N PHE A 112 -1.35 3.23 12.31
CA PHE A 112 -1.87 4.47 11.73
C PHE A 112 -0.75 5.27 11.05
N ALA A 113 0.44 5.27 11.64
CA ALA A 113 1.63 5.82 11.01
C ALA A 113 1.97 5.11 9.71
N TRP A 114 1.86 3.77 9.69
CA TRP A 114 2.10 2.95 8.51
C TRP A 114 1.11 3.26 7.38
N THR A 115 -0.17 3.38 7.69
CA THR A 115 -1.20 3.80 6.72
C THR A 115 -0.91 5.20 6.17
N ARG A 116 -0.54 6.14 7.03
CA ARG A 116 -0.11 7.49 6.61
C ARG A 116 1.16 7.46 5.75
N LYS A 117 2.10 6.57 6.07
CA LYS A 117 3.34 6.36 5.30
C LYS A 117 3.03 5.87 3.89
N GLU A 118 2.19 4.85 3.75
CA GLU A 118 1.77 4.35 2.43
C GLU A 118 1.10 5.45 1.62
N PHE A 119 0.12 6.17 2.19
CA PHE A 119 -0.52 7.30 1.51
C PHE A 119 0.50 8.34 1.01
N SER A 120 1.47 8.69 1.86
CA SER A 120 2.50 9.68 1.53
C SER A 120 3.47 9.18 0.46
N ASN A 121 3.79 7.88 0.47
CA ASN A 121 4.68 7.27 -0.51
C ASN A 121 3.99 7.11 -1.87
N LEU A 122 2.70 6.74 -1.91
CA LEU A 122 1.90 6.71 -3.14
C LEU A 122 1.87 8.08 -3.79
N LYS A 123 1.56 9.15 -3.03
CA LYS A 123 1.59 10.52 -3.57
C LYS A 123 2.95 10.89 -4.15
N ARG A 124 4.03 10.57 -3.43
CA ARG A 124 5.38 10.90 -3.88
C ARG A 124 5.80 10.14 -5.14
N ALA A 125 5.33 8.90 -5.31
CA ALA A 125 5.56 8.12 -6.52
C ALA A 125 4.74 8.64 -7.70
N GLU A 126 3.46 8.96 -7.47
CA GLU A 126 2.56 9.59 -8.44
C GLU A 126 3.12 10.95 -8.93
N ASP A 127 3.56 11.82 -8.00
CA ASP A 127 4.19 13.11 -8.31
C ASP A 127 5.47 12.96 -9.15
N ALA A 128 6.16 11.81 -9.05
CA ALA A 128 7.33 11.50 -9.86
C ALA A 128 6.99 10.90 -11.24
N GLY A 129 5.71 10.68 -11.52
CA GLY A 129 5.19 10.13 -12.78
C GLY A 129 5.16 8.60 -12.83
N ILE A 130 5.25 7.91 -11.70
CA ILE A 130 5.18 6.44 -11.65
C ILE A 130 3.72 6.00 -11.55
N PRO A 131 3.26 5.05 -12.39
CA PRO A 131 1.93 4.47 -12.24
C PRO A 131 1.80 3.71 -10.92
N VAL A 132 0.99 4.27 -10.03
CA VAL A 132 0.59 3.71 -8.72
C VAL A 132 -0.91 3.99 -8.55
N PRO A 133 -1.63 3.28 -7.65
CA PRO A 133 -3.00 3.65 -7.33
C PRO A 133 -3.05 5.08 -6.79
N HIS A 134 -3.83 5.97 -7.42
CA HIS A 134 -4.01 7.33 -6.93
C HIS A 134 -4.54 7.29 -5.47
N PRO A 135 -3.83 7.88 -4.49
CA PRO A 135 -4.27 7.85 -3.09
C PRO A 135 -5.28 8.97 -2.79
N LEU A 136 -6.54 8.61 -2.50
CA LEU A 136 -7.62 9.58 -2.26
C LEU A 136 -7.57 10.14 -0.84
N ILE A 137 -7.63 9.27 0.17
CA ILE A 137 -7.72 9.66 1.58
C ILE A 137 -7.32 8.50 2.49
N PHE A 138 -6.95 8.79 3.73
CA PHE A 138 -6.84 7.77 4.78
C PHE A 138 -7.50 8.24 6.08
N ASP A 139 -7.97 7.30 6.89
CA ASP A 139 -8.34 7.53 8.28
C ASP A 139 -7.91 6.34 9.13
N ARG A 140 -7.13 6.59 10.18
CA ARG A 140 -6.59 5.55 11.07
C ARG A 140 -5.83 4.47 10.27
N ASN A 141 -6.32 3.23 10.28
CA ASN A 141 -5.74 2.07 9.60
C ASN A 141 -6.38 1.79 8.22
N VAL A 142 -7.21 2.70 7.72
CA VAL A 142 -7.93 2.57 6.45
C VAL A 142 -7.37 3.56 5.43
N LEU A 143 -6.96 3.06 4.27
CA LEU A 143 -6.53 3.81 3.10
C LEU A 143 -7.54 3.60 1.96
N VAL A 144 -8.02 4.69 1.39
CA VAL A 144 -8.85 4.69 0.17
C VAL A 144 -7.99 5.19 -0.99
N MET A 145 -7.93 4.39 -2.04
CA MET A 145 -7.14 4.67 -3.24
C MET A 145 -7.89 4.22 -4.49
N GLU A 146 -7.35 4.59 -5.65
CA GLU A 146 -7.87 4.15 -6.94
C GLU A 146 -7.98 2.63 -7.02
N TYR A 147 -9.05 2.16 -7.63
CA TYR A 147 -9.20 0.77 -7.99
C TYR A 147 -8.56 0.52 -9.37
N LEU A 148 -7.48 -0.26 -9.38
CA LEU A 148 -6.81 -0.69 -10.61
C LEU A 148 -7.49 -1.95 -11.17
N GLY A 149 -8.45 -1.73 -12.06
CA GLY A 149 -9.20 -2.80 -12.72
C GLY A 149 -10.10 -2.30 -13.85
N ASP A 150 -10.84 -3.23 -14.42
CA ASP A 150 -11.82 -2.99 -15.48
C ASP A 150 -13.08 -3.87 -15.27
N GLU A 151 -13.92 -3.98 -16.30
CA GLU A 151 -15.16 -4.77 -16.28
C GLU A 151 -14.94 -6.26 -15.99
N LYS A 152 -13.72 -6.79 -16.26
CA LYS A 152 -13.36 -8.18 -15.98
C LYS A 152 -12.88 -8.39 -14.54
N GLY A 153 -12.61 -7.31 -13.80
CA GLY A 153 -12.15 -7.34 -12.43
C GLY A 153 -10.83 -6.58 -12.21
N ALA A 154 -10.15 -6.89 -11.11
CA ALA A 154 -8.89 -6.24 -10.77
C ALA A 154 -7.81 -6.66 -11.75
N PHE A 155 -6.89 -5.75 -12.07
CA PHE A 155 -5.74 -6.11 -12.88
C PHE A 155 -4.93 -7.23 -12.20
N PRO A 156 -4.49 -8.25 -12.94
CA PRO A 156 -3.73 -9.36 -12.38
C PRO A 156 -2.38 -8.86 -11.85
N GLN A 157 -1.87 -9.57 -10.83
CA GLN A 157 -0.45 -9.46 -10.47
C GLN A 157 0.42 -9.87 -11.66
N LEU A 158 1.60 -9.26 -11.80
CA LEU A 158 2.52 -9.51 -12.91
C LEU A 158 2.82 -11.01 -13.10
N ARG A 159 2.93 -11.78 -12.02
CA ARG A 159 3.15 -13.23 -12.06
C ARG A 159 2.03 -14.04 -12.73
N LEU A 160 0.81 -13.49 -12.77
CA LEU A 160 -0.39 -14.08 -13.35
C LEU A 160 -0.82 -13.35 -14.64
N ALA A 161 -0.10 -12.30 -15.02
CA ALA A 161 -0.41 -11.50 -16.18
C ALA A 161 0.17 -12.13 -17.44
N GLU A 162 -0.55 -11.97 -18.54
CA GLU A 162 -0.03 -12.23 -19.88
C GLU A 162 0.40 -10.89 -20.47
N PHE A 163 1.63 -10.82 -20.94
CA PHE A 163 2.20 -9.66 -21.63
C PHE A 163 2.97 -10.13 -22.85
N GLU A 164 2.77 -9.44 -23.97
CA GLU A 164 3.28 -9.85 -25.29
C GLU A 164 4.79 -9.63 -25.42
N ASP A 165 5.31 -8.56 -24.79
CA ASP A 165 6.72 -8.21 -24.82
C ASP A 165 7.31 -8.17 -23.39
N PRO A 166 7.93 -9.28 -22.95
CA PRO A 166 8.62 -9.33 -21.67
C PRO A 166 9.77 -8.32 -21.54
N GLN A 167 10.48 -8.00 -22.62
CA GLN A 167 11.59 -7.05 -22.59
C GLN A 167 11.08 -5.65 -22.33
N GLN A 168 10.05 -5.22 -23.06
CA GLN A 168 9.41 -3.92 -22.85
C GLN A 168 8.88 -3.77 -21.42
N THR A 169 8.25 -4.82 -20.88
CA THR A 169 7.71 -4.81 -19.51
C THR A 169 8.82 -4.73 -18.46
N TYR A 170 9.93 -5.45 -18.67
CA TYR A 170 11.10 -5.39 -17.81
C TYR A 170 11.72 -3.99 -17.79
N ASP A 171 11.94 -3.40 -18.98
CA ASP A 171 12.54 -2.08 -19.12
C ASP A 171 11.65 -0.99 -18.49
N GLU A 172 10.33 -1.10 -18.65
CA GLU A 172 9.34 -0.22 -18.01
C GLU A 172 9.46 -0.26 -16.48
N ILE A 173 9.46 -1.47 -15.88
CA ILE A 173 9.55 -1.62 -14.42
C ILE A 173 10.91 -1.14 -13.91
N LEU A 174 11.99 -1.41 -14.64
CA LEU A 174 13.31 -0.93 -14.29
C LEU A 174 13.38 0.60 -14.30
N ASP A 175 12.74 1.25 -15.26
CA ASP A 175 12.63 2.70 -15.31
C ASP A 175 11.79 3.27 -14.17
N TYR A 176 10.78 2.54 -13.68
CA TYR A 176 10.08 2.90 -12.44
C TYR A 176 11.00 2.83 -11.22
N ILE A 177 11.85 1.80 -11.11
CA ILE A 177 12.85 1.70 -10.03
C ILE A 177 13.83 2.88 -10.10
N ARG A 178 14.36 3.20 -11.29
CA ARG A 178 15.24 4.37 -11.49
C ARG A 178 14.55 5.67 -11.10
N THR A 179 13.28 5.83 -11.47
CA THR A 179 12.48 7.02 -11.19
C THR A 179 12.17 7.16 -9.70
N LEU A 180 11.84 6.06 -9.02
CA LEU A 180 11.66 6.01 -7.57
C LEU A 180 12.91 6.53 -6.87
N TRP A 181 14.08 6.02 -7.26
CA TRP A 181 15.35 6.42 -6.66
C TRP A 181 15.70 7.88 -6.96
N LYS A 182 15.75 8.25 -8.25
CA LYS A 182 16.27 9.56 -8.68
C LYS A 182 15.33 10.71 -8.37
N LYS A 183 14.02 10.55 -8.64
CA LYS A 183 13.02 11.63 -8.51
C LYS A 183 12.24 11.54 -7.20
N ALA A 184 11.64 10.39 -6.91
CA ALA A 184 10.83 10.23 -5.70
C ALA A 184 11.68 10.12 -4.43
N LYS A 185 13.00 9.90 -4.53
CA LYS A 185 13.91 9.64 -3.41
C LYS A 185 13.37 8.55 -2.47
N LEU A 186 12.85 7.49 -3.08
CA LEU A 186 12.32 6.30 -2.44
C LEU A 186 12.97 5.05 -3.03
N VAL A 187 13.00 4.00 -2.24
CA VAL A 187 13.20 2.62 -2.70
C VAL A 187 12.00 1.80 -2.24
N HIS A 188 11.47 0.91 -3.08
CA HIS A 188 10.27 0.15 -2.75
C HIS A 188 10.52 -0.83 -1.58
N GLY A 189 11.66 -1.50 -1.57
CA GLY A 189 12.16 -2.35 -0.47
C GLY A 189 11.47 -3.70 -0.30
N ASP A 190 10.48 -3.99 -1.13
CA ASP A 190 9.82 -5.29 -1.22
C ASP A 190 9.21 -5.51 -2.61
N LEU A 191 9.88 -5.00 -3.65
CA LEU A 191 9.38 -5.11 -5.02
C LEU A 191 9.52 -6.55 -5.50
N SER A 192 8.45 -7.06 -6.13
CA SER A 192 8.40 -8.38 -6.74
C SER A 192 7.20 -8.47 -7.68
N GLU A 193 7.11 -9.55 -8.44
CA GLU A 193 6.00 -9.90 -9.32
C GLU A 193 4.63 -10.03 -8.61
N TYR A 194 4.62 -10.04 -7.27
CA TYR A 194 3.43 -10.03 -6.43
C TYR A 194 2.88 -8.61 -6.16
N ASN A 195 3.77 -7.61 -6.19
CA ASN A 195 3.46 -6.22 -5.83
C ASN A 195 3.46 -5.29 -7.06
N ILE A 196 3.35 -5.89 -8.24
CA ILE A 196 3.19 -5.20 -9.52
C ILE A 196 1.90 -5.74 -10.13
N LEU A 197 0.96 -4.85 -10.47
CA LEU A 197 -0.20 -5.20 -11.28
C LEU A 197 0.08 -4.88 -12.74
N TYR A 198 -0.51 -5.63 -13.66
CA TYR A 198 -0.38 -5.38 -15.09
C TYR A 198 -1.75 -5.28 -15.75
N GLY A 199 -2.01 -4.18 -16.43
CA GLY A 199 -3.30 -3.92 -17.06
C GLY A 199 -3.21 -2.80 -18.09
N ARG A 200 -4.05 -2.86 -19.12
CA ARG A 200 -4.05 -1.87 -20.22
C ARG A 200 -2.67 -1.65 -20.86
N GLY A 201 -1.84 -2.70 -20.90
CA GLY A 201 -0.50 -2.66 -21.51
C GLY A 201 0.61 -2.02 -20.66
N HIS A 202 0.36 -1.74 -19.38
CA HIS A 202 1.34 -1.10 -18.48
C HIS A 202 1.38 -1.74 -17.09
N SER A 203 2.52 -1.61 -16.42
CA SER A 203 2.74 -2.04 -15.05
C SER A 203 2.39 -0.95 -14.04
N TYR A 204 1.81 -1.32 -12.90
CA TYR A 204 1.47 -0.44 -11.78
C TYR A 204 2.10 -0.95 -10.50
N LEU A 205 2.85 -0.09 -9.79
CA LEU A 205 3.42 -0.47 -8.50
C LEU A 205 2.38 -0.33 -7.39
N ILE A 206 2.24 -1.37 -6.56
CA ILE A 206 1.33 -1.40 -5.41
C ILE A 206 2.10 -1.72 -4.12
N ASP A 207 1.46 -1.55 -2.97
CA ASP A 207 2.06 -1.82 -1.65
C ASP A 207 3.28 -0.95 -1.29
N MET A 208 3.17 0.36 -1.55
CA MET A 208 4.19 1.37 -1.23
C MET A 208 4.36 1.63 0.27
N GLY A 209 3.67 0.89 1.14
CA GLY A 209 3.82 0.97 2.60
C GLY A 209 5.21 0.59 3.09
N GLN A 210 5.87 -0.37 2.44
CA GLN A 210 7.23 -0.80 2.77
C GLN A 210 8.31 0.12 2.19
N ALA A 211 7.98 1.02 1.26
CA ALA A 211 8.97 1.90 0.65
C ALA A 211 9.66 2.80 1.68
N VAL A 212 10.99 2.95 1.57
CA VAL A 212 11.81 3.78 2.47
C VAL A 212 12.48 4.93 1.74
N THR A 213 12.80 5.99 2.47
CA THR A 213 13.57 7.12 1.96
C THR A 213 15.05 6.76 1.78
N LEU A 214 15.77 7.48 0.92
CA LEU A 214 17.21 7.23 0.70
C LEU A 214 18.09 7.46 1.94
N ASP A 215 17.63 8.25 2.91
CA ASP A 215 18.31 8.45 4.19
C ASP A 215 18.33 7.18 5.07
N HIS A 216 17.56 6.14 4.70
CA HIS A 216 17.54 4.88 5.42
C HIS A 216 18.89 4.16 5.23
N PRO A 217 19.59 3.73 6.30
CA PRO A 217 20.93 3.12 6.19
C PRO A 217 21.01 1.91 5.26
N HIS A 218 19.91 1.16 5.17
CA HIS A 218 19.78 -0.02 4.31
C HIS A 218 19.15 0.25 2.93
N ALA A 219 18.91 1.50 2.53
CA ALA A 219 18.27 1.81 1.24
C ALA A 219 18.99 1.20 0.03
N PRO A 220 20.34 1.25 -0.10
CA PRO A 220 21.04 0.58 -1.21
C PRO A 220 20.86 -0.95 -1.20
N GLY A 221 20.81 -1.56 0.00
CA GLY A 221 20.58 -3.00 0.14
C GLY A 221 19.17 -3.41 -0.28
N PHE A 222 18.17 -2.59 0.03
CA PHE A 222 16.81 -2.77 -0.44
C PHE A 222 16.70 -2.61 -1.97
N LEU A 223 17.38 -1.63 -2.55
CA LEU A 223 17.41 -1.43 -4.00
C LEU A 223 18.03 -2.65 -4.70
N LYS A 224 19.16 -3.15 -4.18
CA LYS A 224 19.80 -4.37 -4.68
C LYS A 224 18.82 -5.54 -4.70
N ARG A 225 18.12 -5.78 -3.58
CA ARG A 225 17.12 -6.84 -3.48
C ARG A 225 16.00 -6.65 -4.50
N ASP A 226 15.44 -5.45 -4.63
CA ASP A 226 14.35 -5.18 -5.59
C ASP A 226 14.80 -5.51 -7.03
N LEU A 227 16.02 -5.14 -7.41
CA LEU A 227 16.62 -5.44 -8.72
C LEU A 227 16.86 -6.95 -8.92
N GLU A 228 17.37 -7.65 -7.90
CA GLU A 228 17.56 -9.11 -7.95
C GLU A 228 16.22 -9.86 -8.10
N GLN A 229 15.16 -9.38 -7.44
CA GLN A 229 13.82 -9.96 -7.55
C GLN A 229 13.25 -9.74 -8.95
N LEU A 230 13.39 -8.54 -9.51
CA LEU A 230 12.99 -8.23 -10.88
C LEU A 230 13.72 -9.12 -11.89
N ASN A 231 15.05 -9.16 -11.80
CA ASN A 231 15.86 -10.00 -12.68
C ASN A 231 15.49 -11.48 -12.56
N ARG A 232 15.27 -11.99 -11.34
CA ARG A 232 14.85 -13.39 -11.16
C ARG A 232 13.52 -13.68 -11.86
N PHE A 233 12.55 -12.77 -11.81
CA PHE A 233 11.29 -12.99 -12.51
C PHE A 233 11.47 -12.98 -14.04
N PHE A 234 12.32 -12.11 -14.58
CA PHE A 234 12.49 -11.93 -16.03
C PHE A 234 13.62 -12.76 -16.68
N HIS A 235 14.49 -13.41 -15.91
CA HIS A 235 15.71 -14.05 -16.46
C HIS A 235 15.45 -15.13 -17.53
N GLU A 236 14.32 -15.87 -17.43
CA GLU A 236 13.90 -16.87 -18.42
C GLU A 236 13.01 -16.28 -19.53
N ARG A 237 12.63 -15.01 -19.42
CA ARG A 237 11.65 -14.35 -20.29
C ARG A 237 12.30 -13.33 -21.25
N CYS A 238 13.37 -12.66 -20.83
CA CYS A 238 14.08 -11.67 -21.63
C CYS A 238 15.52 -11.45 -21.15
N SER A 239 16.24 -10.55 -21.82
CA SER A 239 17.57 -10.13 -21.34
C SER A 239 17.41 -9.20 -20.14
N THR A 240 18.25 -9.40 -19.12
CA THR A 240 18.23 -8.58 -17.89
C THR A 240 19.56 -7.84 -17.75
N HIS A 241 19.51 -6.65 -17.15
CA HIS A 241 20.68 -5.85 -16.84
C HIS A 241 21.43 -6.38 -15.62
N GLU A 242 22.75 -6.16 -15.57
CA GLU A 242 23.52 -6.51 -14.39
C GLU A 242 23.15 -5.60 -13.21
N VAL A 243 22.83 -6.21 -12.07
CA VAL A 243 22.43 -5.47 -10.86
C VAL A 243 23.53 -4.52 -10.40
N SER A 244 24.80 -4.91 -10.55
CA SER A 244 25.96 -4.10 -10.15
C SER A 244 26.05 -2.79 -10.96
N GLU A 245 25.82 -2.84 -12.27
CA GLU A 245 25.82 -1.68 -13.16
C GLU A 245 24.74 -0.68 -12.78
N ILE A 246 23.52 -1.16 -12.51
CA ILE A 246 22.41 -0.29 -12.10
C ILE A 246 22.68 0.30 -10.70
N LEU A 247 23.27 -0.47 -9.78
CA LEU A 247 23.64 0.04 -8.46
C LEU A 247 24.71 1.12 -8.56
N GLU A 248 25.72 0.94 -9.42
CA GLU A 248 26.73 1.98 -9.68
C GLU A 248 26.11 3.21 -10.34
N GLU A 249 25.18 3.03 -11.30
CA GLU A 249 24.42 4.11 -11.93
C GLU A 249 23.65 4.95 -10.89
N LEU A 250 23.00 4.29 -9.92
CA LEU A 250 22.07 4.94 -8.98
C LEU A 250 22.73 5.42 -7.69
N CYS A 251 23.64 4.64 -7.12
CA CYS A 251 24.31 4.94 -5.87
C CYS A 251 25.64 5.67 -6.07
N GLY A 252 26.17 5.68 -7.30
CA GLY A 252 27.56 6.03 -7.59
C GLY A 252 28.50 4.86 -7.29
N SER A 253 29.72 4.91 -7.81
CA SER A 253 30.77 4.00 -7.41
C SER A 253 31.01 4.16 -5.91
N SER A 254 30.82 3.08 -5.14
CA SER A 254 31.17 3.08 -3.71
C SER A 254 32.60 3.63 -3.57
N PRO A 255 32.89 4.56 -2.65
CA PRO A 255 34.27 4.88 -2.34
C PRO A 255 34.95 3.56 -1.98
N ARG A 256 36.00 3.21 -2.72
CA ARG A 256 36.84 2.04 -2.45
C ARG A 256 37.39 2.08 -1.02
#